data_AF-A0A2D4HPA0-F1
#
_entry.id   AF-A0A2D4HPA0-F1
#
_cell.length_a   1.000
_cell.length_b   1.000
_cell.length_c   1.000
_cell.angle_alpha   90.00
_cell.angle_beta   90.00
_cell.angle_gamma   90.00
#
_symmetry.space_group_name_H-M   'P 1'
#
loop_
_entity.id
_entity.type
_entity.pdbx_description
1 polymer ?
#
loop_
_entity_poly.entity_id
_entity_poly.type
_entity_poly.pdbx_seq_one_letter_code
_entity_poly.pdbx_strand_id
1 'polypeptide(L)'
;ASVLNRFFLDQASFELQLWNNYFHLAVAFLTHESLQLETFSQAKRNKIMKKYGDMRKEIGFQIRDMWYNLGPHKIKFIPSMVGPILEVTLTPEPELRKATIPIFFDMMQCEFNFSGGRNFRMVQNWL
;
A
#
# COMPACT_ATOMS: atom_id res chain seq x y z
N ALA A 1 5.18 12.20 4.48
CA ALA A 1 6.05 11.37 3.61
C ALA A 1 7.51 11.84 3.58
N SER A 2 7.82 13.14 3.47
CA SER A 2 9.20 13.63 3.28
C SER A 2 10.18 13.30 4.42
N VAL A 3 9.73 13.29 5.68
CA VAL A 3 10.58 13.00 6.84
C VAL A 3 11.03 11.53 6.87
N LEU A 4 10.11 10.59 6.63
CA LEU A 4 10.43 9.15 6.59
C LEU A 4 11.49 8.85 5.53
N ASN A 5 11.27 9.32 4.30
CA ASN A 5 12.24 9.13 3.22
C ASN A 5 13.59 9.81 3.50
N ARG A 6 13.59 10.97 4.16
CA ARG A 6 14.80 11.77 4.36
C ARG A 6 15.70 11.23 5.47
N PHE A 7 15.11 10.66 6.52
CA PHE A 7 15.85 10.35 7.75
C PHE A 7 15.89 8.87 8.12
N PHE A 8 15.08 8.03 7.48
CA PHE A 8 14.91 6.63 7.89
C PHE A 8 14.94 5.64 6.72
N LEU A 9 15.36 6.08 5.54
CA LEU A 9 15.37 5.27 4.31
C LEU A 9 16.79 4.92 3.85
N ASP A 10 17.79 5.69 4.26
CA ASP A 10 19.18 5.37 3.92
C ASP A 10 19.65 4.12 4.67
N GLN A 11 20.68 3.45 4.14
CA GLN A 11 21.13 2.17 4.68
C GLN A 11 21.67 2.27 6.12
N ALA A 12 22.14 3.44 6.56
CA ALA A 12 22.69 3.66 7.89
C ALA A 12 21.61 3.98 8.93
N SER A 13 20.46 4.51 8.50
CA SER A 13 19.35 4.94 9.36
C SER A 13 18.04 4.15 9.13
N PHE A 14 18.09 3.06 8.36
CA PHE A 14 16.90 2.32 7.97
C PHE A 14 16.15 1.70 9.16
N GLU A 15 14.96 2.22 9.45
CA GLU A 15 14.12 1.78 10.57
C GLU A 15 12.99 0.85 10.12
N LEU A 16 13.26 -0.45 10.11
CA LEU A 16 12.33 -1.48 9.61
C LEU A 16 10.95 -1.41 10.31
N GLN A 17 10.94 -1.27 11.64
CA GLN A 17 9.69 -1.28 12.40
C GLN A 17 8.85 -0.03 12.13
N LEU A 18 9.49 1.11 11.95
CA LEU A 18 8.80 2.37 11.64
C LEU A 18 8.11 2.28 10.27
N TRP A 19 8.81 1.75 9.28
CA TRP A 19 8.25 1.50 7.95
C TRP A 19 7.11 0.47 7.97
N ASN A 20 7.26 -0.62 8.73
CA ASN A 20 6.18 -1.60 8.92
C ASN A 20 4.94 -0.94 9.51
N ASN A 21 5.10 -0.16 10.58
CA ASN A 21 4.01 0.56 11.22
C ASN A 21 3.35 1.55 10.25
N TYR A 22 4.14 2.26 9.43
CA TYR A 22 3.62 3.16 8.41
C TYR A 22 2.72 2.43 7.40
N PHE A 23 3.19 1.33 6.79
CA PHE A 23 2.39 0.62 5.79
C PHE A 23 1.15 -0.03 6.40
N HIS A 24 1.26 -0.65 7.58
CA HIS A 24 0.10 -1.22 8.27
C HIS A 24 -0.94 -0.15 8.63
N LEU A 25 -0.50 1.01 9.14
CA LEU A 25 -1.42 2.12 9.44
C LEU A 25 -2.09 2.65 8.18
N ALA A 26 -1.33 2.81 7.10
CA ALA A 26 -1.86 3.32 5.86
C ALA A 26 -2.87 2.34 5.23
N VAL A 27 -2.60 1.03 5.27
CA VAL A 27 -3.58 0.00 4.86
C VAL A 27 -4.83 0.06 5.74
N ALA A 28 -4.66 0.05 7.07
CA ALA A 28 -5.78 0.11 8.00
C ALA A 28 -6.66 1.35 7.79
N PHE A 29 -6.05 2.49 7.45
CA PHE A 29 -6.78 3.69 7.06
C PHE A 29 -7.59 3.48 5.78
N LEU A 30 -6.96 2.96 4.72
CA LEU A 30 -7.60 2.76 3.41
C LEU A 30 -8.75 1.75 3.43
N THR A 31 -8.67 0.75 4.31
CA THR A 31 -9.69 -0.31 4.41
C THR A 31 -10.74 -0.02 5.49
N HIS A 32 -10.56 1.01 6.32
CA HIS A 32 -11.49 1.34 7.41
C HIS A 32 -12.93 1.60 6.92
N GLU A 33 -13.92 0.98 7.57
CA GLU A 33 -15.34 1.03 7.18
C GLU A 33 -15.89 2.46 7.08
N SER A 34 -15.44 3.36 7.94
CA SER A 34 -15.86 4.77 7.93
C SER A 34 -15.45 5.53 6.67
N LEU A 35 -14.50 5.00 5.90
CA LEU A 35 -14.01 5.56 4.65
C LEU A 35 -14.52 4.79 3.43
N GLN A 36 -15.25 3.68 3.60
CA GLN A 36 -15.89 2.95 2.51
C GLN A 36 -17.18 3.64 2.08
N LEU A 37 -17.04 4.76 1.36
CA LEU A 37 -18.14 5.66 0.98
C LEU A 37 -19.23 4.96 0.16
N GLU A 38 -18.89 3.85 -0.48
CA GLU A 38 -19.78 2.98 -1.26
C GLU A 38 -20.83 2.28 -0.39
N THR A 39 -20.56 2.13 0.91
CA THR A 39 -21.50 1.53 1.89
C THR A 39 -22.51 2.54 2.43
N PHE A 40 -22.30 3.84 2.18
CA PHE A 40 -23.15 4.90 2.70
C PHE A 40 -24.33 5.20 1.78
N SER A 41 -25.39 5.77 2.35
CA SER A 41 -26.49 6.32 1.55
C SER A 41 -25.98 7.40 0.60
N GLN A 42 -26.63 7.52 -0.56
CA GLN A 42 -26.23 8.48 -1.60
C GLN A 42 -26.14 9.91 -1.07
N ALA A 43 -27.07 10.32 -0.22
CA ALA A 43 -27.07 11.65 0.40
C ALA A 43 -25.84 11.88 1.30
N LYS A 44 -25.49 10.90 2.15
CA LYS A 44 -24.30 10.97 3.02
C LYS A 44 -23.02 10.98 2.20
N ARG A 45 -22.91 10.08 1.21
CA ARG A 45 -21.77 10.01 0.28
C ARG A 45 -21.55 11.33 -0.45
N ASN A 46 -22.61 11.90 -1.02
CA ASN A 46 -22.53 13.18 -1.75
C ASN A 46 -22.09 14.34 -0.84
N LYS A 47 -22.60 14.39 0.40
CA LYS A 47 -22.22 15.42 1.37
C LYS A 47 -20.75 15.32 1.77
N ILE A 48 -20.25 14.10 2.00
CA ILE A 48 -18.83 13.86 2.33
C ILE A 48 -17.96 14.23 1.13
N MET A 49 -18.25 13.70 -0.05
CA MET A 49 -17.47 13.95 -1.26
C MET A 49 -17.40 15.44 -1.61
N LYS A 50 -18.52 16.18 -1.48
CA LYS A 50 -18.56 17.62 -1.71
C LYS A 50 -17.70 18.41 -0.72
N LYS A 51 -17.60 17.96 0.53
CA LYS A 51 -16.91 18.70 1.59
C LYS A 51 -15.43 18.32 1.73
N TYR A 52 -15.11 17.05 1.59
CA TYR A 52 -13.79 16.49 1.90
C TYR A 52 -13.16 15.73 0.73
N GLY A 53 -13.91 15.44 -0.33
CA GLY A 53 -13.48 14.48 -1.34
C GLY A 53 -13.39 13.06 -0.79
N ASP A 54 -12.64 12.22 -1.50
CA ASP A 54 -12.29 10.87 -1.04
C ASP A 54 -10.86 10.87 -0.49
N MET A 55 -10.76 10.84 0.84
CA MET A 55 -9.48 10.89 1.55
C MET A 55 -8.60 9.66 1.28
N ARG A 56 -9.18 8.53 0.83
CA ARG A 56 -8.42 7.32 0.53
C ARG A 56 -7.44 7.54 -0.63
N LYS A 57 -7.77 8.43 -1.57
CA LYS A 57 -6.97 8.65 -2.77
C LYS A 57 -5.58 9.18 -2.47
N GLU A 58 -5.50 10.20 -1.62
CA GLU A 58 -4.23 10.83 -1.26
C GLU A 58 -3.29 9.82 -0.58
N ILE A 59 -3.82 9.04 0.36
CA ILE A 59 -3.04 8.01 1.06
C ILE A 59 -2.65 6.87 0.12
N GLY A 60 -3.53 6.47 -0.80
CA GLY A 60 -3.22 5.47 -1.83
C GLY A 60 -2.02 5.86 -2.70
N PHE A 61 -1.98 7.12 -3.16
CA PHE A 61 -0.83 7.62 -3.90
C PHE A 61 0.43 7.70 -3.04
N GLN A 62 0.30 8.11 -1.77
CA GLN A 62 1.44 8.15 -0.86
C GLN A 62 2.02 6.75 -0.60
N ILE A 63 1.20 5.72 -0.36
CA ILE A 63 1.67 4.34 -0.19
C ILE A 63 2.46 3.90 -1.41
N ARG A 64 1.94 4.15 -2.61
CA ARG A 64 2.62 3.81 -3.87
C ARG A 64 4.00 4.46 -3.93
N ASP A 65 4.08 5.76 -3.73
CA ASP A 65 5.34 6.49 -3.84
C ASP A 65 6.33 6.04 -2.76
N MET A 66 5.87 5.81 -1.53
CA MET A 66 6.71 5.30 -0.44
C MET A 66 7.21 3.89 -0.73
N TRP A 67 6.37 3.02 -1.30
CA TRP A 67 6.77 1.67 -1.69
C TRP A 67 7.91 1.70 -2.71
N TYR A 68 7.81 2.53 -3.75
CA TYR A 68 8.87 2.63 -4.75
C TYR A 68 10.18 3.21 -4.19
N ASN A 69 10.09 4.08 -3.17
CA ASN A 69 11.27 4.63 -2.51
C ASN A 69 12.04 3.62 -1.65
N LEU A 70 11.41 2.52 -1.20
CA LEU A 70 12.08 1.47 -0.41
C LEU A 70 13.28 0.82 -1.12
N GLY A 71 13.34 0.88 -2.45
CA GLY A 71 14.43 0.29 -3.24
C GLY A 71 14.72 -1.17 -2.84
N PRO A 72 15.95 -1.53 -2.45
CA PRO A 72 16.30 -2.91 -2.09
C PRO A 72 15.63 -3.39 -0.78
N HIS A 73 15.08 -2.49 0.04
CA HIS A 73 14.43 -2.86 1.30
C HIS A 73 13.04 -3.48 1.12
N LYS A 74 12.42 -3.37 -0.07
CA LYS A 74 11.09 -3.93 -0.38
C LYS A 74 10.93 -5.40 0.03
N ILE A 75 11.96 -6.22 -0.24
CA ILE A 75 11.92 -7.66 0.03
C ILE A 75 11.67 -8.00 1.52
N LYS A 76 12.03 -7.09 2.43
CA LYS A 76 11.80 -7.24 3.88
C LYS A 76 10.32 -7.12 4.26
N PHE A 77 9.52 -6.46 3.41
CA PHE A 77 8.10 -6.17 3.66
C PHE A 77 7.16 -7.07 2.88
N ILE A 78 7.59 -7.59 1.72
CA ILE A 78 6.73 -8.42 0.84
C ILE A 78 5.98 -9.53 1.62
N PRO A 79 6.63 -10.35 2.48
CA PRO A 79 5.94 -11.42 3.19
C PRO A 79 4.76 -10.95 4.06
N SER A 80 4.86 -9.77 4.67
CA SER A 80 3.80 -9.23 5.55
C SER A 80 2.82 -8.30 4.82
N MET A 81 3.22 -7.72 3.68
CA MET A 81 2.45 -6.67 2.98
C MET A 81 1.63 -7.17 1.81
N VAL A 82 1.87 -8.36 1.28
CA VAL A 82 1.09 -8.90 0.14
C VAL A 82 -0.40 -8.94 0.44
N GLY A 83 -0.81 -9.54 1.57
CA GLY A 83 -2.21 -9.62 1.99
C GLY A 83 -2.85 -8.24 2.22
N PRO A 84 -2.26 -7.38 3.08
CA PRO A 84 -2.73 -6.02 3.31
C PRO A 84 -2.88 -5.18 2.03
N ILE A 85 -1.92 -5.24 1.10
CA ILE A 85 -2.00 -4.49 -0.15
C ILE A 85 -3.06 -5.08 -1.09
N LEU A 86 -3.22 -6.41 -1.13
CA LEU A 86 -4.31 -7.05 -1.86
C LEU A 86 -5.68 -6.57 -1.36
N GLU A 87 -5.88 -6.48 -0.04
CA GLU A 87 -7.11 -5.94 0.55
C GLU A 87 -7.42 -4.52 0.05
N VAL A 88 -6.40 -3.65 -0.01
CA VAL A 88 -6.56 -2.30 -0.58
C VAL A 88 -6.96 -2.36 -2.07
N THR A 89 -6.40 -3.27 -2.86
CA THR A 89 -6.78 -3.42 -4.28
C THR A 89 -8.23 -3.90 -4.48
N LEU A 90 -8.83 -4.52 -3.47
CA LEU A 90 -10.23 -4.96 -3.48
C LEU A 90 -11.20 -3.84 -3.10
N THR A 91 -10.70 -2.71 -2.61
CA THR A 91 -11.53 -1.55 -2.26
C THR A 91 -12.25 -1.01 -3.52
N PRO A 92 -13.58 -0.76 -3.49
CA PRO A 92 -14.36 -0.34 -4.65
C PRO A 92 -14.16 1.15 -5.03
N GLU A 93 -12.91 1.62 -5.01
CA GLU A 93 -12.50 2.98 -5.39
C GLU A 93 -11.50 2.91 -6.57
N PRO A 94 -11.90 3.34 -7.77
CA PRO A 94 -11.10 3.14 -8.98
C PRO A 94 -9.71 3.78 -8.97
N GLU A 95 -9.54 4.98 -8.41
CA GLU A 95 -8.25 5.68 -8.44
C GLU A 95 -7.23 5.02 -7.50
N LEU A 96 -7.70 4.58 -6.34
CA LEU A 96 -6.95 3.82 -5.34
C LEU A 96 -6.46 2.50 -5.92
N ARG A 97 -7.34 1.73 -6.59
CA ARG A 97 -6.95 0.49 -7.25
C ARG A 97 -5.88 0.71 -8.31
N LYS A 98 -6.01 1.78 -9.12
CA LYS A 98 -4.98 2.13 -10.11
C LYS A 98 -3.63 2.46 -9.46
N ALA A 99 -3.64 3.03 -8.25
CA ALA A 99 -2.42 3.33 -7.51
C ALA A 99 -1.78 2.10 -6.85
N THR A 100 -2.59 1.15 -6.37
CA THR A 100 -2.11 0.01 -5.57
C THR A 100 -1.85 -1.26 -6.35
N ILE A 101 -2.55 -1.50 -7.46
CA ILE A 101 -2.30 -2.66 -8.34
C ILE A 101 -0.82 -2.74 -8.81
N PRO A 102 -0.16 -1.64 -9.26
CA PRO A 102 1.25 -1.68 -9.64
C PRO A 102 2.19 -2.13 -8.52
N ILE A 103 1.84 -1.88 -7.27
CA ILE A 103 2.62 -2.32 -6.11
C ILE A 103 2.64 -3.85 -6.05
N PHE A 104 1.49 -4.50 -6.23
CA PHE A 104 1.39 -5.96 -6.23
C PHE A 104 2.23 -6.59 -7.35
N PHE A 105 2.21 -6.00 -8.55
CA PHE A 105 3.08 -6.43 -9.65
C PHE A 105 4.57 -6.26 -9.32
N ASP A 106 4.94 -5.14 -8.70
CA ASP A 106 6.32 -4.90 -8.25
C ASP A 106 6.76 -5.88 -7.15
N MET A 107 5.87 -6.29 -6.25
CA MET A 107 6.15 -7.35 -5.26
C MET A 107 6.49 -8.68 -5.94
N MET A 108 5.68 -9.10 -6.92
CA MET A 108 5.94 -10.34 -7.68
C MET A 108 7.28 -10.26 -8.41
N GLN A 109 7.59 -9.12 -9.03
CA GLN A 109 8.85 -8.93 -9.75
C GLN A 109 10.06 -8.92 -8.81
N CYS A 110 9.96 -8.27 -7.64
CA CYS A 110 11.00 -8.27 -6.62
C CYS A 110 11.30 -9.69 -6.13
N GLU A 111 10.27 -10.48 -5.86
CA GLU A 111 10.43 -11.87 -5.44
C GLU A 111 11.12 -12.73 -6.51
N PHE A 112 10.68 -12.61 -7.76
CA PHE A 112 11.24 -13.39 -8.87
C PHE A 112 12.73 -13.08 -9.08
N ASN A 113 13.08 -11.79 -9.07
CA ASN A 113 14.46 -11.33 -9.23
C ASN A 113 15.34 -11.79 -8.06
N PHE A 114 14.83 -11.71 -6.82
CA PHE A 114 15.56 -12.15 -5.64
C PHE A 114 15.78 -13.67 -5.61
N SER A 115 14.81 -14.44 -6.11
CA SER A 115 14.89 -15.92 -6.19
C SER A 115 15.79 -16.43 -7.32
N GLY A 116 16.47 -15.53 -8.06
CA GLY A 116 17.29 -15.87 -9.21
C GLY A 116 16.48 -16.43 -10.38
N GLY A 117 15.25 -15.95 -10.57
CA GLY A 117 14.37 -16.33 -11.68
C GLY A 117 13.79 -17.74 -11.61
N ARG A 118 13.88 -18.40 -10.44
CA ARG A 118 13.59 -19.83 -10.33
C ARG A 118 12.18 -20.19 -9.85
N ASN A 119 11.45 -19.32 -9.13
CA ASN A 119 10.07 -19.57 -8.67
C ASN A 119 9.42 -18.32 -8.03
N PHE A 120 8.07 -18.30 -7.95
CA PHE A 120 7.25 -17.38 -7.13
C PHE A 120 6.74 -18.07 -5.86
N ARG A 121 7.64 -18.60 -5.03
CA ARG A 121 7.26 -19.48 -3.91
C ARG A 121 6.45 -18.77 -2.83
N MET A 122 6.72 -17.51 -2.56
CA MET A 122 5.99 -16.71 -1.59
C MET A 122 4.63 -16.35 -2.16
N VAL A 123 4.53 -15.67 -3.32
CA VAL A 123 3.21 -15.31 -3.92
C VAL A 123 2.27 -16.51 -4.09
N GLN A 124 2.76 -17.69 -4.48
CA GLN A 124 1.94 -18.91 -4.58
C GLN A 124 1.42 -19.42 -3.22
N ASN A 125 2.13 -19.16 -2.13
CA ASN A 125 1.69 -19.54 -0.78
C ASN A 125 0.72 -18.51 -0.16
N TRP A 126 0.52 -17.34 -0.80
CA TRP A 126 -0.33 -16.26 -0.30
C TRP A 126 -1.69 -16.12 -1.03
N LEU A 127 -1.90 -16.85 -2.13
CA LEU A 127 -3.18 -17.00 -2.85
C LEU A 127 -3.85 -18.33 -2.48
#